data_AF-A0A6A4GBE1-F1
#
_entry.id   AF-A0A6A4GBE1-F1
#
_cell.length_a   1.000
_cell.length_b   1.000
_cell.length_c   1.000
_cell.angle_alpha   90.00
_cell.angle_beta   90.00
_cell.angle_gamma   90.00
#
_symmetry.space_group_name_H-M   'P 1'
#
loop_
_entity.id
_entity.type
_entity.pdbx_description
1 polymer ?
#
loop_
_entity_poly.entity_id
_entity_poly.type
_entity_poly.pdbx_seq_one_letter_code
_entity_poly.pdbx_strand_id
1 'polypeptide(L)'
;AEFGEQWWTWWSTICLAWWECNEMGRIMACGAGEGNWDVFEWPGQSGLLSILVCLRWWFLHTNSDAEREGLLLALKDVVAVMEDI
;
A
#
# COMPACT_ATOMS: atom_id res chain seq x y z
N ALA A 1 20.02 -2.67 -1.33
CA ALA A 1 19.62 -3.94 -0.69
C ALA A 1 18.69 -3.67 0.50
N GLU A 2 19.07 -2.77 1.41
CA GLU A 2 18.32 -2.47 2.64
C GLU A 2 16.90 -1.92 2.41
N PHE A 3 16.74 -0.95 1.50
CA PHE A 3 15.42 -0.39 1.16
C PHE A 3 14.44 -1.46 0.65
N GLY A 4 14.92 -2.43 -0.13
CA GLY A 4 14.07 -3.50 -0.67
C GLY A 4 13.51 -4.42 0.42
N GLU A 5 14.33 -4.78 1.41
CA GLU A 5 13.87 -5.59 2.55
C GLU A 5 12.94 -4.80 3.48
N GLN A 6 13.23 -3.51 3.71
CA GLN A 6 12.36 -2.62 4.49
C GLN A 6 11.00 -2.42 3.81
N TRP A 7 10.99 -2.28 2.48
CA TRP A 7 9.76 -2.21 1.68
C TRP A 7 8.93 -3.48 1.83
N TRP A 8 9.54 -4.66 1.68
CA TRP A 8 8.83 -5.94 1.85
C TRP A 8 8.30 -6.14 3.26
N THR A 9 9.07 -5.73 4.29
CA THR A 9 8.65 -5.80 5.69
C THR A 9 7.48 -4.86 5.97
N TRP A 10 7.53 -3.63 5.45
CA TRP A 10 6.43 -2.68 5.58
C TRP A 10 5.18 -3.18 4.85
N TRP A 11 5.34 -3.67 3.62
CA TRP A 11 4.25 -4.14 2.78
C TRP A 11 3.53 -5.36 3.37
N SER A 12 4.27 -6.31 3.96
CA SER A 12 3.67 -7.48 4.61
C SER A 12 2.86 -7.12 5.86
N THR A 13 3.18 -6.04 6.57
CA THR A 13 2.38 -5.61 7.76
C THR A 13 1.00 -5.05 7.40
N ILE A 14 0.77 -4.68 6.14
CA ILE A 14 -0.46 -4.05 5.67
C ILE A 14 -1.37 -5.09 5.01
N CYS A 15 -0.81 -6.23 4.59
CA CYS A 15 -1.57 -7.28 3.96
C CYS A 15 -2.43 -8.03 4.97
N LEU A 16 -3.71 -8.15 4.60
CA LEU A 16 -4.72 -8.93 5.30
C LEU A 16 -4.33 -10.42 5.31
N ALA A 17 -4.77 -11.15 6.34
CA ALA A 17 -4.38 -12.56 6.61
C ALA A 17 -4.72 -13.57 5.49
N TRP A 18 -5.55 -13.20 4.51
CA TRP A 18 -5.91 -14.00 3.34
C TRP A 18 -4.89 -13.99 2.19
N TRP A 19 -3.77 -13.26 2.30
CA TRP A 19 -2.72 -13.25 1.27
C TRP A 19 -1.68 -14.35 1.52
N GLU A 20 -1.39 -15.17 0.50
CA GLU A 20 -0.34 -16.20 0.59
C GLU A 20 1.05 -15.56 0.58
N CYS A 21 1.87 -15.94 1.56
CA CYS A 21 3.26 -15.51 1.68
C CYS A 21 4.20 -16.69 1.48
N ASN A 22 5.35 -16.43 0.87
CA ASN A 22 6.43 -17.41 0.78
C ASN A 22 7.11 -17.62 2.15
N GLU A 23 8.08 -18.53 2.21
CA GLU A 23 8.86 -18.85 3.43
C GLU A 23 9.59 -17.63 4.03
N MET A 24 9.75 -16.55 3.25
CA MET A 24 10.37 -15.29 3.68
C MET A 24 9.34 -14.22 4.09
N GLY A 25 8.05 -14.55 4.16
CA GLY A 25 6.98 -13.61 4.51
C GLY A 25 6.66 -12.60 3.40
N ARG A 26 7.10 -12.84 2.16
CA ARG A 26 6.79 -12.00 1.00
C ARG A 26 5.55 -12.53 0.31
N ILE A 27 4.68 -11.62 -0.11
CA ILE A 27 3.46 -11.95 -0.84
C ILE A 27 3.79 -12.65 -2.14
N MET A 28 3.10 -13.75 -2.40
CA MET A 28 3.14 -14.46 -3.67
C MET A 28 1.96 -14.01 -4.53
N ALA A 29 2.25 -13.36 -5.66
CA ALA A 29 1.22 -12.93 -6.62
C ALA A 29 0.53 -14.09 -7.37
N CYS A 30 0.95 -15.35 -7.15
CA CYS A 30 0.42 -16.55 -7.79
C CYS A 30 0.37 -17.72 -6.80
N GLY A 31 -0.08 -17.47 -5.58
CA GLY A 31 -0.38 -18.54 -4.62
C GLY A 31 -1.43 -19.51 -5.16
N ALA A 32 -1.58 -20.68 -4.54
CA ALA A 32 -2.63 -21.66 -4.87
C ALA A 32 -4.04 -21.18 -4.46
N GLY A 33 -4.20 -19.87 -4.25
CA GLY A 33 -5.43 -19.27 -3.77
C GLY A 33 -6.58 -19.51 -4.73
N GLU A 34 -7.57 -20.23 -4.24
CA GLU A 34 -8.88 -20.32 -4.87
C GLU A 34 -9.62 -19.00 -4.64
N GLY A 35 -10.07 -18.37 -5.72
CA GLY A 35 -10.80 -17.11 -5.68
C GLY A 35 -10.89 -16.50 -7.07
N ASN A 36 -11.90 -15.66 -7.31
CA ASN A 36 -11.93 -14.88 -8.53
C ASN A 36 -10.85 -13.79 -8.43
N TRP A 37 -9.76 -13.92 -9.17
CA TRP A 37 -8.67 -12.95 -9.16
C TRP A 37 -8.96 -11.71 -10.02
N ASP A 38 -10.01 -11.76 -10.85
CA ASP A 38 -10.43 -10.63 -11.71
C ASP A 38 -10.89 -9.42 -10.88
N VAL A 39 -11.30 -9.61 -9.61
CA VAL A 39 -11.58 -8.50 -8.68
C VAL A 39 -10.32 -7.81 -8.13
N PHE A 40 -9.15 -8.45 -8.25
CA PHE A 40 -7.86 -7.81 -7.96
C PHE A 40 -7.26 -7.12 -9.20
N GLU A 41 -7.68 -7.49 -10.40
CA GLU A 41 -7.44 -6.74 -11.65
C GLU A 41 -8.35 -5.51 -11.77
N TRP A 42 -8.53 -4.77 -10.68
CA TRP A 42 -9.07 -3.40 -10.71
C TRP A 42 -7.92 -2.41 -10.48
N PRO A 43 -7.18 -2.04 -11.55
CA PRO A 43 -6.31 -0.87 -11.49
C PRO A 43 -7.17 0.33 -11.10
N GLY A 44 -6.99 0.83 -9.87
CA GLY A 44 -7.90 1.77 -9.24
C GLY A 44 -7.78 1.75 -7.71
N GLN A 45 -8.89 1.54 -7.02
CA GLN A 45 -9.01 1.67 -5.56
C GLN A 45 -7.96 0.89 -4.75
N SER A 46 -7.58 -0.33 -5.18
CA SER A 46 -6.56 -1.14 -4.49
C SER A 46 -5.15 -0.52 -4.55
N GLY A 47 -4.78 0.07 -5.68
CA GLY A 47 -3.50 0.78 -5.82
C GLY A 47 -3.48 2.10 -5.04
N LEU A 48 -4.63 2.80 -5.00
CA LEU A 48 -4.78 4.05 -4.25
C LEU A 48 -4.76 3.80 -2.73
N LEU A 49 -5.32 2.68 -2.26
CA LEU A 49 -5.22 2.25 -0.87
C LEU A 49 -3.76 2.04 -0.44
N SER A 50 -2.93 1.45 -1.30
CA SER A 50 -1.49 1.31 -1.04
C SER A 50 -0.78 2.66 -0.91
N ILE A 51 -1.14 3.63 -1.76
CA ILE A 51 -0.65 5.01 -1.66
C ILE A 51 -1.10 5.68 -0.36
N LEU A 52 -2.36 5.49 0.07
CA LEU A 52 -2.86 6.01 1.34
C LEU A 52 -2.05 5.49 2.54
N VAL A 53 -1.69 4.20 2.53
CA VAL A 53 -0.90 3.63 3.61
C VAL A 53 0.54 4.16 3.60
N CYS A 54 1.14 4.38 2.42
CA CYS A 54 2.44 5.06 2.29
C CYS A 54 2.38 6.48 2.87
N LEU A 55 1.39 7.28 2.46
CA LEU A 55 1.20 8.66 2.90
C LEU A 55 1.04 8.74 4.42
N ARG A 56 0.25 7.84 5.01
CA ARG A 56 0.10 7.73 6.46
C ARG A 56 1.43 7.42 7.15
N TRP A 57 2.20 6.48 6.62
CA TRP A 57 3.50 6.11 7.21
C TRP A 57 4.46 7.30 7.19
N TRP A 58 4.61 7.99 6.05
CA TRP A 58 5.47 9.18 5.94
C TRP A 58 5.02 10.30 6.85
N PHE A 59 3.71 10.54 6.97
CA PHE A 59 3.17 11.59 7.83
C PHE A 59 3.54 11.39 9.31
N LEU A 60 3.50 10.13 9.78
CA LEU A 60 3.83 9.78 11.16
C LEU A 60 5.34 9.86 11.47
N HIS A 61 6.20 9.73 10.45
CA HIS A 61 7.65 9.65 10.63
C HIS A 61 8.41 10.88 10.16
N THR A 62 7.75 11.86 9.54
CA THR A 62 8.37 13.15 9.22
C THR A 62 8.42 14.08 10.44
N ASN A 63 9.58 14.70 10.63
CA ASN A 63 9.80 15.77 11.62
C ASN A 63 9.69 17.18 11.01
N SER A 64 9.39 17.28 9.71
CA SER A 64 9.28 18.55 8.99
C SER A 64 7.81 18.93 8.78
N ASP A 65 7.41 20.08 9.30
CA ASP A 65 6.04 20.58 9.11
C ASP A 65 5.74 20.86 7.63
N ALA A 66 6.74 21.30 6.86
CA ALA A 66 6.59 21.52 5.42
C ALA A 66 6.35 20.21 4.65
N GLU A 67 7.03 19.13 5.02
CA GLU A 67 6.78 17.80 4.44
C GLU A 67 5.41 17.27 4.86
N ARG A 68 5.03 17.50 6.13
CA ARG A 68 3.73 17.09 6.66
C ARG A 68 2.58 17.76 5.89
N GLU A 69 2.71 19.04 5.54
CA GLU A 69 1.71 19.71 4.69
C GLU A 69 1.71 19.22 3.25
N GLY A 70 2.88 18.95 2.67
CA GLY A 70 2.97 18.31 1.35
C GLY A 70 2.24 16.95 1.30
N LEU A 71 2.36 16.15 2.35
CA LEU A 71 1.69 14.85 2.47
C LEU A 71 0.16 14.99 2.62
N LEU A 72 -0.32 16.04 3.30
CA LEU A 72 -1.76 16.32 3.40
C LEU A 72 -2.36 16.78 2.06
N LEU A 73 -1.60 17.50 1.24
CA LEU A 73 -2.01 17.83 -0.13
C LEU A 73 -2.10 16.57 -0.99
N ALA A 74 -1.06 15.72 -0.97
CA ALA A 74 -1.08 14.45 -1.69
C ALA A 74 -2.22 13.53 -1.25
N LEU A 75 -2.57 13.53 0.05
CA LEU A 75 -3.74 12.81 0.56
C LEU A 75 -5.05 13.31 -0.05
N LYS A 76 -5.23 14.64 -0.18
CA LYS A 76 -6.42 15.22 -0.81
C LYS A 76 -6.53 14.82 -2.27
N ASP A 77 -5.42 14.81 -3.01
CA ASP A 77 -5.40 14.38 -4.41
C ASP A 77 -5.83 12.92 -4.55
N VAL A 78 -5.31 12.03 -3.70
CA VAL A 78 -5.67 10.60 -3.71
C VAL A 78 -7.13 10.39 -3.33
N VAL A 79 -7.64 11.09 -2.32
CA VAL A 79 -9.06 11.02 -1.93
C VAL A 79 -9.97 11.50 -3.06
N ALA A 80 -9.65 12.61 -3.73
CA ALA A 80 -10.42 13.11 -4.86
C ALA A 80 -10.50 12.09 -6.00
N VAL A 81 -9.37 11.46 -6.35
CA VAL A 81 -9.35 10.39 -7.36
C VAL A 81 -10.17 9.18 -6.92
N MET A 82 -10.17 8.82 -5.63
CA MET A 82 -10.97 7.70 -5.12
C MET A 82 -12.48 8.00 -5.09
N GLU A 83 -12.88 9.25 -4.91
CA GLU A 83 -14.29 9.68 -4.94
C GLU A 83 -14.86 9.72 -6.37
N ASP A 84 -14.00 9.87 -7.38
CA ASP A 84 -14.36 9.90 -8.81
C ASP A 84 -14.37 8.51 -9.49
N ILE A 85 -13.97 7.43 -8.79
CA ILE A 85 -13.95 6.02 -9.26
C ILE A 85 -15.16 5.26 -8.73
#